data_AF-A0AAA9ZKG9-F1
#
_entry.id   AF-A0AAA9ZKG9-F1
#
_cell.length_a   1.000
_cell.length_b   1.000
_cell.length_c   1.000
_cell.angle_alpha   90.00
_cell.angle_beta   90.00
_cell.angle_gamma   90.00
#
_symmetry.space_group_name_H-M   'P 1'
#
loop_
_entity.id
_entity.type
_entity.pdbx_description
1 polymer ?
#
loop_
_entity_poly.entity_id
_entity_poly.type
_entity_poly.pdbx_seq_one_letter_code
_entity_poly.pdbx_strand_id
1 'polypeptide(L)' 'MLGACSSNKPADSAEERAKNIFAKMDENNDGQLTQDEFLKGCLQDEELSKMLAP' A
#
# COMPACT_ATOMS: atom_id res chain seq x y z
N MET A 1 35.29 20.77 3.64
CA MET A 1 34.66 20.15 2.45
C MET A 1 33.36 19.50 2.91
N LEU A 2 32.22 20.13 2.61
CA LEU A 2 30.89 19.62 2.96
C LEU A 2 30.44 18.63 1.87
N GLY A 3 30.71 17.34 2.10
CA GLY A 3 30.18 16.25 1.28
C GLY A 3 28.82 15.82 1.82
N ALA A 4 27.77 16.56 1.47
CA ALA A 4 26.40 16.13 1.71
C ALA A 4 26.04 15.02 0.73
N CYS A 5 26.28 13.76 1.11
CA CYS A 5 25.63 12.61 0.50
C CYS A 5 24.32 12.28 1.23
N SER A 6 23.43 13.28 1.35
CA SER A 6 21.99 13.01 1.29
C SER A 6 21.69 12.82 -0.20
N SER A 7 21.06 11.76 -0.66
CA SER A 7 19.86 11.17 -0.12
C SER A 7 19.80 9.73 -0.59
N ASN A 8 19.86 8.79 0.36
CA ASN A 8 19.32 7.46 0.16
C ASN A 8 17.83 7.67 -0.19
N LYS A 9 17.46 7.48 -1.46
CA LYS A 9 16.07 7.60 -1.92
C LYS A 9 15.22 6.76 -0.95
N PRO A 10 14.16 7.30 -0.32
CA PRO A 10 13.28 6.44 0.46
C PRO A 10 12.75 5.43 -0.54
N ALA A 11 13.12 4.17 -0.35
CA ALA A 11 12.48 3.09 -1.07
C ALA A 11 10.98 3.30 -0.84
N ASP A 12 10.20 3.33 -1.92
CA ASP A 12 8.79 2.96 -1.90
C ASP A 12 8.69 1.53 -1.33
N SER A 13 8.94 1.40 -0.03
CA SER A 13 8.97 0.13 0.67
C SER A 13 7.61 -0.54 0.46
N ALA A 14 7.61 -1.86 0.35
CA ALA A 14 6.38 -2.63 0.26
C ALA A 14 5.36 -2.21 1.34
N GLU A 15 5.85 -1.76 2.49
CA GLU A 15 5.07 -1.22 3.61
C GLU A 15 4.33 0.08 3.30
N GLU A 16 4.96 1.06 2.63
CA GLU A 16 4.29 2.29 2.22
C GLU A 16 3.25 2.02 1.13
N ARG A 17 3.58 1.12 0.19
CA ARG A 17 2.62 0.69 -0.84
C ARG A 17 1.43 -0.02 -0.21
N ALA A 18 1.68 -0.96 0.71
CA ALA A 18 0.64 -1.67 1.45
C ALA A 18 -0.23 -0.72 2.26
N LYS A 19 0.34 0.29 2.92
CA LYS A 19 -0.44 1.33 3.62
C LYS A 19 -1.33 2.13 2.68
N ASN A 20 -0.80 2.59 1.56
CA ASN A 20 -1.56 3.37 0.59
C ASN A 20 -2.72 2.57 -0.01
N ILE A 21 -2.45 1.29 -0.26
CA ILE A 21 -3.44 0.31 -0.72
C ILE A 21 -4.50 0.09 0.36
N PHE A 22 -4.09 -0.20 1.59
CA PHE A 22 -4.99 -0.47 2.70
C PHE A 22 -5.91 0.71 2.97
N ALA A 23 -5.37 1.94 2.96
CA ALA A 23 -6.14 3.17 3.13
C ALA A 23 -7.13 3.43 1.99
N LYS A 24 -6.87 2.93 0.77
CA LYS A 24 -7.83 3.01 -0.34
C LYS A 24 -8.94 1.97 -0.25
N MET A 25 -8.67 0.88 0.46
CA MET A 25 -9.52 -0.30 0.53
C MET A 25 -10.46 -0.24 1.75
N ASP A 26 -9.99 0.39 2.82
CA ASP A 26 -10.71 0.71 4.05
C ASP A 26 -11.71 1.85 3.78
N GLU A 27 -12.88 1.50 3.21
CA GLU A 27 -13.93 2.47 2.84
C GLU A 27 -14.42 3.23 4.07
N ASN A 28 -14.55 2.55 5.21
CA ASN A 28 -15.07 3.13 6.44
C ASN A 28 -14.00 3.83 7.30
N ASN A 29 -12.72 3.70 6.94
CA ASN A 29 -11.56 4.27 7.62
C ASN A 29 -11.48 3.86 9.10
N ASP A 30 -11.90 2.63 9.42
CA ASP A 30 -11.87 2.10 10.79
C ASP A 30 -10.51 1.45 11.15
N GLY A 31 -9.60 1.37 10.18
CA GLY A 31 -8.27 0.78 10.32
C GLY A 31 -8.26 -0.74 10.17
N GLN A 32 -9.38 -1.35 9.77
CA GLN A 32 -9.54 -2.77 9.52
C GLN A 32 -10.15 -2.99 8.14
N LEU A 33 -9.84 -4.14 7.54
CA LEU A 33 -10.51 -4.57 6.31
C LEU A 33 -11.47 -5.68 6.64
N THR A 34 -12.76 -5.43 6.42
CA THR A 34 -13.74 -6.49 6.41
C THR A 34 -13.54 -7.36 5.17
N GLN A 35 -14.08 -8.58 5.21
CA GLN A 35 -13.98 -9.51 4.08
C GLN A 35 -14.60 -8.91 2.80
N ASP A 36 -15.66 -8.11 2.93
CA ASP A 36 -16.35 -7.46 1.81
C ASP A 36 -15.49 -6.35 1.20
N GLU A 37 -14.90 -5.49 2.04
CA GLU A 37 -13.96 -4.44 1.62
C GLU A 37 -12.71 -5.03 0.95
N PHE A 38 -12.19 -6.12 1.50
CA PHE A 38 -11.05 -6.81 0.90
C PHE A 38 -11.40 -7.44 -0.46
N LEU A 39 -12.55 -8.10 -0.59
CA LEU A 39 -12.99 -8.68 -1.86
C LEU A 39 -13.24 -7.60 -2.91
N LYS A 40 -13.96 -6.54 -2.56
CA LYS A 40 -14.19 -5.39 -3.44
C LYS A 40 -12.88 -4.75 -3.87
N GLY A 41 -11.98 -4.50 -2.92
CA GLY A 41 -10.69 -3.90 -3.18
C GLY A 41 -9.82 -4.75 -4.11
N CYS A 42 -9.79 -6.07 -3.92
CA CYS A 42 -9.06 -6.98 -4.81
C CYS A 42 -9.67 -7.06 -6.21
N LEU A 43 -10.99 -6.90 -6.34
CA LEU A 43 -11.69 -6.90 -7.62
C LEU A 43 -11.58 -5.55 -8.36
N GLN A 44 -11.53 -4.44 -7.62
CA GLN A 44 -11.41 -3.10 -8.19
C GLN A 44 -9.97 -2.71 -8.51
N ASP A 45 -9.00 -3.20 -7.73
CA ASP A 45 -7.59 -2.81 -7.87
C ASP A 45 -6.75 -4.01 -8.30
N GLU A 46 -6.42 -4.04 -9.60
CA GLU A 46 -5.54 -5.06 -10.19
C GLU A 46 -4.11 -5.02 -9.63
N GLU A 47 -3.62 -3.85 -9.19
CA GLU A 47 -2.27 -3.71 -8.64
C GLU A 47 -2.18 -4.46 -7.29
N LEU A 48 -3.25 -4.36 -6.52
CA LEU A 48 -3.48 -5.06 -5.27
C LEU A 48 -3.55 -6.58 -5.47
N SER A 49 -4.34 -7.02 -6.44
CA SER A 49 -4.44 -8.42 -6.83
C SER A 49 -3.06 -9.00 -7.20
N LYS A 50 -2.25 -8.24 -7.94
CA LYS A 50 -0.87 -8.61 -8.31
C LYS A 50 0.09 -8.65 -7.12
N MET A 51 -0.15 -7.89 -6.07
CA MET A 51 0.66 -7.93 -4.83
C MET A 51 0.32 -9.12 -3.92
N LEU A 52 -0.92 -9.60 -3.96
CA LEU A 52 -1.38 -10.75 -3.16
C LEU A 52 -1.16 -12.08 -3.88
N ALA A 53 -1.01 -12.06 -5.21
CA ALA A 53 -0.63 -13.22 -5.99
C ALA A 53 0.85 -13.60 -5.72
N PRO A 54 1.16 -14.89 -5.48
CA PRO A 54 2.52 -15.37 -5.23
C PRO A 54 3.44 -15.30 -6.45
#